data_AF-A0A2R6RT48-F1
#
_entry.id   AF-A0A2R6RT48-F1
#
_cell.length_a   1.000
_cell.length_b   1.000
_cell.length_c   1.000
_cell.angle_alpha   90.00
_cell.angle_beta   90.00
_cell.angle_gamma   90.00
#
_symmetry.space_group_name_H-M   'P 1'
#
loop_
_entity.id
_entity.type
_entity.pdbx_description
1 polymer ?
#
loop_
_entity_poly.entity_id
_entity_poly.type
_entity_poly.pdbx_seq_one_letter_code
_entity_poly.pdbx_strand_id
1 'polypeptide(L)'
;MCKRMMLLREGVCSCFLLVKIQIIQTSPFQVSEVYSKELKGAISSLASLQGHLLIASGPKIILHKWTGSELNGVAFFDASPLYVVSLNIVKNFILLGDIHKSIYFLSWKEQVSQLRLLAKDFGSLDCFATEFLIDGSTLSLIVSDELKNVQIFYYALKMSESWKGQKILSRAEFHVGAHVTKFLRLQMFPTSDRTNATPGSDKTNRFALLFGTLDGSIGCIAPLDELTFRRLQSLQKKLVDAVPHVAGLNPRSFRRFHSYRKAHRPGPDSIVDCKLLCHYEMLPLEDQLEIVTRLERLVHRFSQV
;
A
#
# COMPACT_ATOMS: atom_id res chain seq x y z
N MET A 1 -9.36 -9.99 -22.26
CA MET A 1 -8.89 -9.47 -20.95
C MET A 1 -7.44 -9.90 -20.75
N CYS A 2 -6.54 -8.94 -20.54
CA CYS A 2 -5.08 -9.08 -20.68
C CYS A 2 -4.49 -10.16 -19.74
N LYS A 3 -3.99 -11.27 -20.29
CA LYS A 3 -3.31 -12.32 -19.52
C LYS A 3 -1.82 -12.31 -19.88
N ARG A 4 -1.07 -11.52 -19.11
CA ARG A 4 0.39 -11.49 -18.99
C ARG A 4 1.15 -10.87 -20.19
N MET A 5 1.93 -9.83 -19.87
CA MET A 5 2.78 -9.08 -20.79
C MET A 5 4.22 -9.27 -20.31
N MET A 6 5.15 -9.58 -21.21
CA MET A 6 6.55 -9.87 -20.88
C MET A 6 7.44 -8.76 -21.44
N LEU A 7 8.41 -8.30 -20.65
CA LEU A 7 9.40 -7.31 -21.06
C LEU A 7 10.70 -8.04 -21.41
N LEU A 8 11.19 -7.89 -22.65
CA LEU A 8 12.50 -8.39 -23.07
C LEU A 8 13.44 -7.20 -23.27
N ARG A 9 14.70 -7.37 -22.83
CA ARG A 9 15.75 -6.36 -22.89
C ARG A 9 16.80 -6.84 -23.90
N GLU A 10 16.93 -6.16 -25.03
CA GLU A 10 18.08 -6.31 -25.92
C GLU A 10 18.56 -4.93 -26.41
N GLY A 11 19.88 -4.78 -26.48
CA GLY A 11 20.52 -3.80 -27.35
C GLY A 11 20.72 -2.40 -26.79
N VAL A 12 21.93 -1.88 -27.03
CA VAL A 12 22.46 -0.58 -26.62
C VAL A 12 21.77 0.56 -27.41
N CYS A 13 20.52 0.86 -27.09
CA CYS A 13 19.85 2.12 -27.42
C CYS A 13 18.61 2.27 -26.52
N SER A 14 18.10 3.48 -26.33
CA SER A 14 17.02 3.82 -25.36
C SER A 14 15.63 3.33 -25.79
N CYS A 15 15.55 2.17 -26.43
CA CYS A 15 14.35 1.54 -26.98
C CYS A 15 13.97 0.34 -26.12
N PHE A 16 12.73 0.28 -25.66
CA PHE A 16 12.21 -0.81 -24.83
C PHE A 16 11.05 -1.49 -25.55
N LEU A 17 11.09 -2.83 -25.60
CA LEU A 17 10.13 -3.63 -26.32
C LEU A 17 8.91 -3.94 -25.45
N LEU A 18 7.74 -3.49 -25.88
CA LEU A 18 6.46 -3.88 -25.27
C LEU A 18 5.87 -5.07 -26.02
N VAL A 19 5.88 -6.25 -25.41
CA VAL A 19 5.36 -7.48 -26.05
C VAL A 19 4.03 -7.91 -25.41
N LYS A 20 2.95 -7.88 -26.20
CA LYS A 20 1.67 -8.48 -25.83
C LYS A 20 1.65 -9.94 -26.24
N ILE A 21 1.34 -10.80 -25.30
CA ILE A 21 1.33 -12.25 -25.49
C ILE A 21 -0.09 -12.79 -25.33
N GLN A 22 -0.44 -13.80 -26.12
CA GLN A 22 -1.65 -14.59 -25.96
C GLN A 22 -1.28 -16.03 -25.61
N ILE A 23 -1.91 -16.55 -24.55
CA ILE A 23 -1.79 -17.95 -24.15
C ILE A 23 -2.98 -18.70 -24.75
N ILE A 24 -2.69 -19.64 -25.65
CA ILE A 24 -3.65 -20.53 -26.27
C ILE A 24 -3.71 -21.79 -25.41
N GLN A 25 -4.90 -22.11 -24.90
CA GLN A 25 -5.14 -23.30 -24.07
C GLN A 25 -5.22 -24.57 -24.93
N THR A 26 -4.12 -24.89 -25.60
CA THR A 26 -3.86 -26.19 -26.22
C THR A 26 -3.05 -27.07 -25.25
N SER A 27 -2.97 -28.37 -25.52
CA SER A 27 -1.98 -29.25 -24.88
C SER A 27 -0.88 -29.55 -25.90
N PRO A 28 0.34 -29.00 -25.77
CA PRO A 28 0.82 -28.08 -24.72
C PRO A 28 0.34 -26.64 -24.90
N PHE A 29 0.39 -25.83 -23.83
CA PHE A 29 0.06 -24.40 -23.91
C PHE A 29 0.96 -23.72 -24.94
N GLN A 30 0.36 -23.04 -25.92
CA GLN A 30 1.09 -22.26 -26.90
C GLN A 30 1.04 -20.78 -26.55
N VAL A 31 2.15 -20.11 -26.80
CA VAL A 31 2.36 -18.69 -26.50
C VAL A 31 2.62 -17.99 -27.83
N SER A 32 1.73 -17.06 -28.21
CA SER A 32 1.90 -16.27 -29.44
C SER A 32 2.08 -14.79 -29.13
N GLU A 33 3.00 -14.16 -29.87
CA GLU A 33 3.12 -12.72 -29.87
C GLU A 33 1.94 -12.10 -30.64
N VAL A 34 1.27 -11.13 -30.02
CA VAL A 34 0.14 -10.41 -30.60
C VAL A 34 0.53 -9.00 -31.03
N TYR A 35 1.49 -8.40 -30.33
CA TYR A 35 1.94 -7.04 -30.60
C TYR A 35 3.33 -6.84 -30.05
N SER A 36 4.15 -6.13 -30.81
CA SER A 36 5.47 -5.67 -30.38
C SER A 36 5.72 -4.26 -30.90
N LYS A 37 6.19 -3.39 -30.02
CA LYS A 37 6.57 -2.02 -30.37
C LYS A 37 7.69 -1.54 -29.47
N GLU A 38 8.67 -0.90 -30.08
CA GLU A 38 9.70 -0.17 -29.38
C GLU A 38 9.17 1.18 -28.89
N LEU A 39 9.36 1.46 -27.60
CA LEU A 39 9.05 2.73 -26.97
C LEU A 39 10.33 3.45 -26.57
N LYS A 40 10.31 4.78 -26.66
CA LYS A 40 11.40 5.64 -26.17
C LYS A 40 11.36 5.71 -24.65
N GLY A 41 12.47 5.34 -24.03
CA GLY A 41 12.63 5.36 -22.58
C GLY A 41 12.23 4.05 -21.89
N ALA A 42 12.76 3.84 -20.69
CA ALA A 42 12.58 2.60 -19.94
C ALA A 42 11.13 2.39 -19.51
N ILE A 43 10.54 1.27 -19.93
CA ILE A 43 9.25 0.82 -19.41
C ILE A 43 9.49 0.28 -18.00
N SER A 44 9.15 1.06 -16.99
CA SER A 44 9.41 0.71 -15.59
C SER A 44 8.22 0.02 -14.92
N SER A 45 7.00 0.35 -15.35
CA SER A 45 5.78 -0.22 -14.77
C SER A 45 4.59 -0.19 -15.73
N LEU A 46 3.68 -1.12 -15.52
CA LEU A 46 2.54 -1.38 -16.40
C LEU A 46 1.32 -1.75 -15.54
N ALA A 47 0.13 -1.23 -15.88
CA ALA A 47 -1.11 -1.73 -15.30
C ALA A 47 -2.33 -1.55 -16.22
N SER A 48 -3.36 -2.33 -15.94
CA SER A 48 -4.65 -2.23 -16.62
C SER A 48 -5.55 -1.22 -15.92
N LEU A 49 -6.11 -0.28 -16.67
CA LEU A 49 -7.05 0.74 -16.20
C LEU A 49 -8.28 0.74 -17.09
N GLN A 50 -9.42 0.22 -16.62
CA GLN A 50 -10.70 0.26 -17.36
C GLN A 50 -10.57 -0.16 -18.84
N GLY A 51 -9.91 -1.29 -19.11
CA GLY A 51 -9.70 -1.80 -20.47
C GLY A 51 -8.56 -1.11 -21.27
N HIS A 52 -7.94 -0.08 -20.70
CA HIS A 52 -6.75 0.58 -21.24
C HIS A 52 -5.48 0.04 -20.57
N LEU A 53 -4.33 0.26 -21.21
CA LEU A 53 -3.02 -0.09 -20.71
C LEU A 53 -2.27 1.18 -20.30
N LEU A 54 -2.02 1.34 -19.00
CA LEU A 54 -1.22 2.41 -18.46
C LEU A 54 0.26 1.99 -18.45
N ILE A 55 1.11 2.81 -19.04
CA ILE A 55 2.55 2.53 -19.20
C ILE A 55 3.33 3.69 -18.59
N ALA A 56 4.23 3.38 -17.66
CA ALA A 56 5.28 4.29 -17.22
C ALA A 56 6.52 4.07 -18.09
N SER A 57 6.87 5.06 -18.91
CA SER A 57 8.00 5.04 -19.86
C SER A 57 8.92 6.23 -19.60
N GLY A 58 10.05 5.99 -18.93
CA GLY A 58 10.91 7.05 -18.42
C GLY A 58 10.13 8.00 -17.48
N PRO A 59 10.15 9.33 -17.71
CA PRO A 59 9.42 10.29 -16.88
C PRO A 59 7.94 10.43 -17.26
N LYS A 60 7.48 9.75 -18.33
CA LYS A 60 6.12 9.89 -18.87
C LYS A 60 5.23 8.74 -18.45
N ILE A 61 3.99 9.05 -18.14
CA ILE A 61 2.96 8.05 -17.86
C ILE A 61 1.88 8.21 -18.90
N ILE A 62 1.71 7.18 -19.74
CA ILE A 62 0.86 7.26 -20.92
C ILE A 62 -0.18 6.14 -20.84
N LEU A 63 -1.45 6.53 -20.92
CA LEU A 63 -2.56 5.61 -21.03
C LEU A 63 -2.78 5.29 -22.51
N HIS A 64 -2.80 4.01 -22.84
CA HIS A 64 -2.96 3.52 -24.20
C HIS A 64 -4.25 2.72 -24.35
N LYS A 65 -4.89 2.89 -25.51
CA LYS A 65 -6.04 2.09 -25.95
C LYS A 65 -5.57 1.08 -27.00
N TRP A 66 -5.97 -0.17 -26.80
CA TRP A 66 -5.74 -1.24 -27.78
C TRP A 66 -6.85 -1.24 -28.83
N THR A 67 -6.50 -1.15 -30.11
CA THR A 67 -7.47 -1.16 -31.23
C THR A 67 -7.75 -2.55 -31.81
N GLY A 68 -6.89 -3.53 -31.51
CA GLY A 68 -6.92 -4.85 -32.17
C GLY A 68 -5.63 -5.15 -32.93
N SER A 69 -5.00 -4.11 -33.47
CA SER A 69 -3.73 -4.17 -34.20
C SER A 69 -2.67 -3.26 -33.59
N GLU A 70 -3.09 -2.11 -33.06
CA GLU A 70 -2.19 -1.06 -32.59
C GLU A 70 -2.50 -0.63 -31.16
N LEU A 71 -1.48 -0.03 -30.55
CA LEU A 71 -1.54 0.55 -29.22
C LEU A 71 -1.38 2.07 -29.31
N ASN A 72 -2.49 2.78 -29.14
CA ASN A 72 -2.57 4.23 -29.35
C ASN A 72 -2.66 4.96 -28.01
N GLY A 73 -1.80 5.97 -27.82
CA GLY A 73 -1.84 6.83 -26.63
C GLY A 73 -3.09 7.71 -26.64
N VAL A 74 -3.90 7.63 -25.58
CA VAL A 74 -5.13 8.42 -25.43
C VAL A 74 -5.02 9.53 -24.39
N ALA A 75 -4.12 9.36 -23.42
CA ALA A 75 -3.85 10.37 -22.41
C ALA A 75 -2.44 10.22 -21.88
N PHE A 76 -1.89 11.30 -21.35
CA PHE A 76 -0.59 11.28 -20.70
C PHE A 76 -0.61 12.14 -19.45
N PHE A 77 0.35 11.88 -18.58
CA PHE A 77 0.65 12.68 -17.42
C PHE A 77 2.15 13.00 -17.44
N ASP A 78 2.46 14.27 -17.63
CA ASP A 78 3.80 14.84 -17.61
C ASP A 78 3.95 15.67 -16.33
N ALA A 79 4.39 15.05 -15.24
CA ALA A 79 4.78 15.78 -14.02
C ALA A 79 5.84 15.03 -13.21
N SER A 80 7.03 14.90 -13.80
CA SER A 80 8.32 14.62 -13.18
C SER A 80 8.39 13.67 -11.97
N PRO A 81 7.75 12.48 -11.95
CA PRO A 81 8.42 11.36 -11.29
C PRO A 81 9.74 11.13 -12.04
N LEU A 82 10.82 11.01 -11.29
CA LEU A 82 12.15 10.72 -11.83
C LEU A 82 12.18 9.31 -12.42
N TYR A 83 11.58 8.35 -11.71
CA TYR A 83 11.44 6.96 -12.16
C TYR A 83 10.33 6.25 -11.37
N VAL A 84 9.32 5.75 -12.06
CA VAL A 84 8.19 5.05 -11.42
C VAL A 84 8.59 3.62 -11.05
N VAL A 85 8.74 3.35 -9.76
CA VAL A 85 9.09 2.03 -9.22
C VAL A 85 7.87 1.16 -8.95
N SER A 86 6.73 1.79 -8.67
CA SER A 86 5.48 1.10 -8.31
C SER A 86 4.28 1.82 -8.91
N LEU A 87 3.34 1.05 -9.47
CA LEU A 87 2.15 1.57 -10.12
C LEU A 87 0.97 0.66 -9.80
N ASN A 88 -0.02 1.20 -9.07
CA ASN A 88 -1.19 0.47 -8.62
C ASN A 88 -2.47 1.21 -8.95
N ILE A 89 -3.55 0.46 -9.14
CA ILE A 89 -4.83 1.00 -9.63
C ILE A 89 -5.98 0.44 -8.81
N VAL A 90 -6.93 1.31 -8.46
CA VAL A 90 -8.25 0.98 -7.90
C VAL A 90 -9.30 1.82 -8.61
N LYS A 91 -10.26 1.17 -9.28
CA LYS A 91 -11.29 1.85 -10.09
C LYS A 91 -10.63 2.77 -11.14
N ASN A 92 -10.76 4.08 -10.98
CA ASN A 92 -10.15 5.11 -11.82
C ASN A 92 -9.01 5.86 -11.12
N PHE A 93 -8.65 5.45 -9.90
CA PHE A 93 -7.54 6.02 -9.14
C PHE A 93 -6.25 5.27 -9.41
N ILE A 94 -5.17 6.04 -9.50
CA ILE A 94 -3.83 5.55 -9.82
C ILE A 94 -2.89 6.04 -8.73
N LEU A 95 -2.11 5.12 -8.15
CA LEU A 95 -1.07 5.42 -7.19
C LEU A 95 0.28 5.08 -7.79
N LEU A 96 1.15 6.08 -7.84
CA LEU A 96 2.51 5.96 -8.35
C LEU A 96 3.49 6.09 -7.18
N GLY A 97 4.49 5.23 -7.15
CA GLY A 97 5.68 5.39 -6.32
C GLY A 97 6.85 5.83 -7.18
N ASP A 98 7.51 6.90 -6.78
CA ASP A 98 8.73 7.42 -7.40
C ASP A 98 9.97 7.01 -6.60
N ILE A 99 11.07 6.76 -7.31
CA ILE A 99 12.34 6.37 -6.69
C ILE A 99 12.86 7.36 -5.64
N HIS A 100 12.54 8.66 -5.71
CA HIS A 100 13.02 9.67 -4.75
C HIS A 100 11.98 10.71 -4.30
N LYS A 101 10.89 10.86 -5.05
CA LYS A 101 9.84 11.86 -4.84
C LYS A 101 8.57 11.27 -4.25
N SER A 102 8.71 10.24 -3.41
CA SER A 102 7.60 9.63 -2.67
C SER A 102 6.48 9.19 -3.62
N ILE A 103 5.22 9.49 -3.31
CA ILE A 103 4.05 8.98 -4.05
C ILE A 103 3.19 10.07 -4.68
N TYR A 104 2.58 9.74 -5.82
CA TYR A 104 1.65 10.58 -6.57
C TYR A 104 0.31 9.88 -6.69
N PHE A 105 -0.77 10.60 -6.38
CA PHE A 105 -2.14 10.12 -6.44
C PHE A 105 -2.90 10.80 -7.58
N LEU A 106 -3.24 10.03 -8.60
CA LEU A 106 -3.89 10.52 -9.82
C LEU A 106 -5.30 9.93 -9.95
N SER A 107 -6.11 10.58 -10.78
CA SER A 107 -7.37 10.04 -11.27
C SER A 107 -7.46 10.10 -12.78
N TRP A 108 -8.02 9.05 -13.35
CA TRP A 108 -8.46 9.03 -14.73
C TRP A 108 -9.87 9.57 -14.87
N LYS A 109 -10.03 10.49 -15.83
CA LYS A 109 -11.31 11.10 -16.21
C LYS A 109 -11.58 10.79 -17.67
N GLU A 110 -12.39 9.76 -17.90
CA GLU A 110 -12.71 9.26 -19.24
C GLU A 110 -13.40 10.31 -20.12
N GLN A 111 -14.30 11.13 -19.56
CA GLN A 111 -15.08 12.13 -20.31
C GLN A 111 -14.20 13.16 -21.02
N VAL A 112 -13.08 13.54 -20.39
CA VAL A 112 -12.12 14.51 -20.92
C VAL A 112 -10.85 13.85 -21.46
N SER A 113 -10.76 12.51 -21.37
CA SER A 113 -9.58 11.73 -21.69
C SER A 113 -8.29 12.27 -21.05
N GLN A 114 -8.33 12.55 -19.74
CA GLN A 114 -7.18 13.11 -19.02
C GLN A 114 -6.82 12.35 -17.74
N LEU A 115 -5.50 12.24 -17.52
CA LEU A 115 -4.91 11.84 -16.25
C LEU A 115 -4.68 13.10 -15.40
N ARG A 116 -5.41 13.23 -14.30
CA ARG A 116 -5.34 14.40 -13.41
C ARG A 116 -4.65 14.04 -12.10
N LEU A 117 -3.62 14.79 -11.73
CA LEU A 117 -3.05 14.75 -10.38
C LEU A 117 -4.08 15.23 -9.37
N LEU A 118 -4.40 14.39 -8.39
CA LEU A 118 -5.25 14.76 -7.26
C LEU A 118 -4.41 15.37 -6.15
N ALA A 119 -3.36 14.65 -5.73
CA ALA A 119 -2.39 15.11 -4.74
C ALA A 119 -1.09 14.33 -4.86
N LYS A 120 -0.05 14.81 -4.20
CA LYS A 120 1.21 14.08 -4.01
C LYS A 120 1.77 14.32 -2.63
N ASP A 121 2.73 13.48 -2.25
CA ASP A 121 3.62 13.84 -1.15
C ASP A 121 4.70 14.79 -1.67
N PHE A 122 5.05 15.78 -0.84
CA PHE A 122 6.12 16.73 -1.10
C PHE A 122 7.40 16.37 -0.33
N GLY A 123 7.32 15.36 0.53
CA GLY A 123 8.48 14.73 1.15
C GLY A 123 9.42 14.09 0.12
N SER A 124 10.67 13.91 0.54
CA SER A 124 11.62 13.05 -0.16
C SER A 124 11.57 11.70 0.53
N LEU A 125 11.10 10.69 -0.19
CA LEU A 125 11.01 9.32 0.28
C LEU A 125 11.35 8.43 -0.90
N ASP A 126 12.30 7.53 -0.68
CA ASP A 126 12.80 6.63 -1.70
C ASP A 126 11.92 5.38 -1.71
N CYS A 127 10.96 5.35 -2.64
CA CYS A 127 9.92 4.35 -2.65
C CYS A 127 10.46 2.98 -3.09
N PHE A 128 9.97 1.91 -2.45
CA PHE A 128 10.16 0.53 -2.90
C PHE A 128 8.87 -0.01 -3.52
N ALA A 129 7.79 -0.01 -2.75
CA ALA A 129 6.49 -0.47 -3.19
C ALA A 129 5.37 0.42 -2.65
N THR A 130 4.31 0.55 -3.42
CA THR A 130 3.06 1.21 -3.01
C THR A 130 1.89 0.25 -3.13
N GLU A 131 0.77 0.56 -2.47
CA GLU A 131 -0.54 -0.08 -2.71
C GLU A 131 -1.68 0.72 -2.04
N PHE A 132 -2.92 0.49 -2.46
CA PHE A 132 -4.10 0.99 -1.79
C PHE A 132 -4.57 0.07 -0.66
N LEU A 133 -4.72 0.62 0.55
CA LEU A 133 -5.44 -0.01 1.66
C LEU A 133 -6.91 0.39 1.60
N ILE A 134 -7.81 -0.60 1.55
CA ILE A 134 -9.25 -0.38 1.39
C ILE A 134 -9.96 -0.84 2.66
N ASP A 135 -10.64 0.10 3.32
CA ASP A 135 -11.46 -0.16 4.50
C ASP A 135 -12.87 0.39 4.30
N GLY A 136 -13.75 -0.44 3.73
CA GLY A 136 -15.13 -0.05 3.43
C GLY A 136 -15.18 1.05 2.37
N SER A 137 -15.53 2.25 2.81
CA SER A 137 -15.55 3.49 2.00
C SER A 137 -14.24 4.28 2.08
N THR A 138 -13.36 3.95 3.02
CA THR A 138 -12.08 4.63 3.22
C THR A 138 -11.02 4.03 2.31
N LEU A 139 -10.33 4.91 1.59
CA LEU A 139 -9.20 4.55 0.74
C LEU A 139 -7.94 5.23 1.31
N SER A 140 -6.91 4.45 1.62
CA SER A 140 -5.61 4.95 2.07
C SER A 140 -4.50 4.49 1.12
N LEU A 141 -3.42 5.25 1.10
CA LEU A 141 -2.29 5.07 0.19
C LEU A 141 -1.10 4.59 1.01
N ILE A 142 -0.63 3.38 0.75
CA ILE A 142 0.51 2.80 1.46
C ILE A 142 1.77 2.93 0.61
N VAL A 143 2.87 3.26 1.27
CA VAL A 143 4.22 3.25 0.71
C VAL A 143 5.18 2.54 1.66
N SER A 144 6.14 1.85 1.07
CA SER A 144 7.32 1.32 1.75
C SER A 144 8.57 2.02 1.22
N ASP A 145 9.54 2.24 2.09
CA ASP A 145 10.74 3.00 1.77
C ASP A 145 12.06 2.21 1.94
N GLU A 146 13.15 2.82 1.48
CA GLU A 146 14.52 2.31 1.66
C GLU A 146 14.91 2.14 3.13
N LEU A 147 14.34 2.93 4.04
CA LEU A 147 14.60 2.85 5.47
C LEU A 147 13.78 1.74 6.17
N LYS A 148 13.17 0.84 5.40
CA LYS A 148 12.39 -0.31 5.89
C LYS A 148 11.16 0.12 6.70
N ASN A 149 10.67 1.33 6.46
CA ASN A 149 9.42 1.81 6.99
C ASN A 149 8.27 1.49 6.04
N VAL A 150 7.08 1.48 6.60
CA VAL A 150 5.81 1.61 5.90
C VAL A 150 5.10 2.84 6.44
N GLN A 151 4.56 3.63 5.52
CA GLN A 151 3.78 4.82 5.82
C GLN A 151 2.44 4.74 5.11
N ILE A 152 1.39 5.10 5.84
CA ILE A 152 0.01 5.16 5.34
C ILE A 152 -0.38 6.62 5.21
N PHE A 153 -0.71 7.04 4.01
CA PHE A 153 -1.24 8.35 3.69
C PHE A 153 -2.74 8.29 3.43
N TYR A 154 -3.39 9.45 3.54
CA TYR A 154 -4.75 9.64 3.09
C TYR A 154 -4.89 10.94 2.31
N TYR A 155 -5.88 10.96 1.43
CA TYR A 155 -6.23 12.12 0.62
C TYR A 155 -7.39 12.89 1.27
N ALA A 156 -7.15 14.16 1.62
CA ALA A 156 -8.15 15.02 2.23
C ALA A 156 -8.29 16.33 1.45
N LEU A 157 -9.50 16.63 0.95
CA LEU A 157 -9.78 17.85 0.19
C LEU A 157 -9.99 19.10 1.07
N LYS A 158 -10.56 18.90 2.26
CA LYS A 158 -11.09 19.98 3.11
C LYS A 158 -10.13 20.42 4.22
N MET A 159 -9.04 19.69 4.44
CA MET A 159 -8.09 19.97 5.53
C MET A 159 -7.14 21.10 5.13
N SER A 160 -6.88 22.07 6.01
CA SER A 160 -5.94 23.17 5.74
C SER A 160 -4.52 22.65 5.46
N GLU A 161 -4.07 21.63 6.20
CA GLU A 161 -2.78 20.97 6.05
C GLU A 161 -2.56 20.33 4.67
N SER A 162 -3.65 19.99 3.97
CA SER A 162 -3.61 19.38 2.64
C SER A 162 -3.32 20.38 1.51
N TRP A 163 -3.16 21.66 1.84
CA TRP A 163 -2.94 22.75 0.87
C TRP A 163 -4.01 22.75 -0.22
N LYS A 164 -5.28 22.87 0.19
CA LYS A 164 -6.46 22.80 -0.69
C LYS A 164 -6.53 21.47 -1.47
N GLY A 165 -6.14 20.37 -0.82
CA GLY A 165 -6.17 19.03 -1.38
C GLY A 165 -5.05 18.72 -2.38
N GLN A 166 -3.96 19.49 -2.43
CA GLN A 166 -2.80 19.17 -3.28
C GLN A 166 -1.79 18.24 -2.61
N LYS A 167 -1.79 18.20 -1.27
CA LYS A 167 -0.87 17.42 -0.45
C LYS A 167 -1.60 16.25 0.21
N ILE A 168 -1.03 15.05 0.08
CA ILE A 168 -1.46 13.89 0.87
C ILE A 168 -0.88 13.97 2.29
N LEU A 169 -1.62 13.43 3.26
CA LEU A 169 -1.30 13.58 4.68
C LEU A 169 -0.95 12.22 5.28
N SER A 170 0.11 12.17 6.10
CA SER A 170 0.50 10.97 6.84
C SER A 170 -0.57 10.65 7.89
N ARG A 171 -1.00 9.39 7.93
CA ARG A 171 -1.99 8.85 8.88
C ARG A 171 -1.38 7.86 9.84
N ALA A 172 -0.41 7.08 9.39
CA ALA A 172 0.26 6.09 10.23
C ALA A 172 1.67 5.78 9.71
N GLU A 173 2.56 5.43 10.62
CA GLU A 173 3.94 5.08 10.33
C GLU A 173 4.34 3.83 11.12
N PHE A 174 5.12 2.94 10.51
CA PHE A 174 5.59 1.72 11.16
C PHE A 174 6.91 1.24 10.56
N HIS A 175 7.91 0.99 11.41
CA HIS A 175 9.16 0.39 10.96
C HIS A 175 9.04 -1.13 10.93
N VAL A 176 9.06 -1.70 9.72
CA VAL A 176 8.93 -3.15 9.50
C VAL A 176 10.22 -3.87 9.89
N GLY A 177 11.38 -3.25 9.62
CA GLY A 177 12.70 -3.84 9.84
C GLY A 177 13.25 -4.63 8.65
N ALA A 178 12.49 -4.71 7.55
CA ALA A 178 12.90 -5.30 6.28
C ALA A 178 12.33 -4.50 5.11
N HIS A 179 13.00 -4.54 3.95
CA HIS A 179 12.51 -3.86 2.75
C HIS A 179 11.31 -4.59 2.18
N VAL A 180 10.17 -3.90 2.08
CA VAL A 180 8.96 -4.44 1.46
C VAL A 180 8.99 -4.15 -0.03
N THR A 181 8.95 -5.18 -0.87
CA THR A 181 9.12 -5.02 -2.34
C THR A 181 7.82 -5.16 -3.11
N LYS A 182 6.81 -5.79 -2.52
CA LYS A 182 5.51 -5.96 -3.16
C LYS A 182 4.41 -6.10 -2.11
N PHE A 183 3.30 -5.42 -2.38
CA PHE A 183 2.04 -5.62 -1.71
C PHE A 183 1.07 -6.36 -2.63
N LEU A 184 0.17 -7.13 -2.01
CA LEU A 184 -0.94 -7.82 -2.63
C LEU A 184 -2.19 -7.61 -1.77
N ARG A 185 -3.24 -7.05 -2.38
CA ARG A 185 -4.54 -6.94 -1.73
C ARG A 185 -5.20 -8.32 -1.60
N LEU A 186 -5.59 -8.68 -0.38
CA LEU A 186 -6.38 -9.86 -0.06
C LEU A 186 -7.72 -9.40 0.52
N GLN A 187 -8.83 -9.82 -0.10
CA GLN A 187 -10.15 -9.52 0.42
C GLN A 187 -10.33 -10.19 1.79
N MET A 188 -10.73 -9.41 2.79
CA MET A 188 -11.02 -9.93 4.12
C MET A 188 -12.39 -10.60 4.12
N PHE A 189 -12.53 -11.64 4.94
CA PHE A 189 -13.84 -12.21 5.22
C PHE A 189 -14.74 -11.16 5.89
N PRO A 190 -16.06 -11.19 5.63
CA PRO A 190 -16.98 -10.35 6.37
C PRO A 190 -16.85 -10.66 7.86
N THR A 191 -16.57 -9.64 8.66
CA THR A 191 -16.68 -9.74 10.11
C THR A 191 -18.17 -9.89 10.41
N SER A 192 -18.65 -11.11 10.58
CA SER A 192 -20.03 -11.33 11.01
C SER A 192 -20.12 -10.85 12.47
N ASP A 193 -20.58 -9.63 12.68
CA ASP A 193 -21.08 -9.22 13.98
C ASP A 193 -22.30 -10.08 14.27
N ARG A 194 -22.06 -11.18 14.99
CA ARG A 194 -23.10 -11.99 15.60
C ARG A 194 -23.81 -11.09 16.61
N THR A 195 -24.91 -10.46 16.20
CA THR A 195 -26.15 -10.31 16.99
C THR A 195 -27.25 -9.52 16.30
N ASN A 196 -27.02 -8.70 15.26
CA ASN A 196 -28.09 -7.88 14.65
C ASN A 196 -27.94 -7.61 13.14
N ALA A 197 -27.55 -8.61 12.34
CA ALA A 197 -27.47 -8.43 10.89
C ALA A 197 -28.85 -8.58 10.23
N THR A 198 -29.44 -7.47 9.80
CA THR A 198 -30.49 -7.45 8.77
C THR A 198 -29.96 -8.12 7.49
N PRO A 199 -30.74 -9.00 6.83
CA PRO A 199 -30.27 -9.70 5.64
C PRO A 199 -30.14 -8.71 4.47
N GLY A 200 -28.91 -8.26 4.18
CA GLY A 200 -28.61 -7.50 2.96
C GLY A 200 -27.44 -6.50 2.97
N SER A 201 -26.84 -6.14 4.12
CA SER A 201 -25.91 -5.00 4.20
C SER A 201 -24.41 -5.33 4.06
N ASP A 202 -23.92 -6.46 4.60
CA ASP A 202 -22.50 -6.51 4.97
C ASP A 202 -21.61 -7.31 4.02
N LYS A 203 -21.46 -6.81 2.79
CA LYS A 203 -20.19 -7.03 2.07
C LYS A 203 -19.21 -5.99 2.58
N THR A 204 -18.50 -6.28 3.67
CA THR A 204 -17.41 -5.40 4.13
C THR A 204 -16.36 -5.35 3.01
N ASN A 205 -16.34 -4.25 2.26
CA ASN A 205 -15.37 -3.99 1.19
C ASN A 205 -14.00 -3.67 1.82
N ARG A 206 -13.44 -4.64 2.55
CA ARG A 206 -12.19 -4.53 3.30
C ARG A 206 -11.14 -5.43 2.68
N PHE A 207 -9.94 -4.89 2.48
CA PHE A 207 -8.81 -5.61 1.92
C PHE A 207 -7.61 -5.42 2.83
N ALA A 208 -7.05 -6.55 3.29
CA ALA A 208 -5.75 -6.57 3.92
C ALA A 208 -4.67 -6.52 2.84
N LEU A 209 -3.48 -6.05 3.20
CA LEU A 209 -2.30 -6.07 2.34
C LEU A 209 -1.34 -7.14 2.82
N LEU A 210 -1.27 -8.24 2.07
CA LEU A 210 -0.13 -9.15 2.19
C LEU A 210 1.08 -8.51 1.55
N PHE A 211 2.26 -8.70 2.13
CA PHE A 211 3.48 -8.16 1.55
C PHE A 211 4.66 -9.10 1.70
N GLY A 212 5.54 -9.07 0.69
CA GLY A 212 6.80 -9.81 0.70
C GLY A 212 7.97 -8.86 0.99
N THR A 213 8.96 -9.37 1.73
CA THR A 213 10.18 -8.64 2.06
C THR A 213 11.40 -9.20 1.32
N LEU A 214 12.47 -8.41 1.17
CA LEU A 214 13.74 -8.88 0.60
C LEU A 214 14.39 -10.00 1.42
N ASP A 215 14.15 -10.02 2.73
CA ASP A 215 14.70 -11.03 3.65
C ASP A 215 13.89 -12.35 3.64
N GLY A 216 12.93 -12.49 2.71
CA GLY A 216 12.14 -13.71 2.53
C GLY A 216 10.92 -13.85 3.44
N SER A 217 10.70 -12.90 4.37
CA SER A 217 9.51 -12.90 5.22
C SER A 217 8.27 -12.41 4.47
N ILE A 218 7.09 -12.92 4.88
CA ILE A 218 5.78 -12.47 4.43
C ILE A 218 5.06 -11.84 5.63
N GLY A 219 4.48 -10.67 5.44
CA GLY A 219 3.70 -9.97 6.45
C GLY A 219 2.33 -9.56 5.95
N CYS A 220 1.53 -9.00 6.86
CA CYS A 220 0.18 -8.53 6.56
C CYS A 220 -0.09 -7.19 7.27
N ILE A 221 -0.75 -6.27 6.58
CA ILE A 221 -1.34 -5.06 7.15
C ILE A 221 -2.85 -5.14 6.95
N ALA A 222 -3.61 -5.21 8.04
CA ALA A 222 -5.06 -5.27 7.99
C ALA A 222 -5.67 -4.02 8.66
N PRO A 223 -6.72 -3.43 8.07
CA PRO A 223 -7.49 -2.39 8.73
C PRO A 223 -8.22 -2.97 9.95
N LEU A 224 -8.32 -2.17 11.01
CA LEU A 224 -9.00 -2.53 12.26
C LEU A 224 -10.06 -1.48 12.59
N ASP A 225 -11.15 -1.92 13.19
CA ASP A 225 -12.13 -1.01 13.79
C ASP A 225 -11.53 -0.24 14.96
N GLU A 226 -11.92 1.02 15.13
CA GLU A 226 -11.36 1.94 16.13
C GLU A 226 -11.36 1.35 17.55
N LEU A 227 -12.46 0.69 17.94
CA LEU A 227 -12.58 0.06 19.26
C LEU A 227 -11.56 -1.09 19.43
N THR A 228 -11.44 -1.95 18.42
CA THR A 228 -10.48 -3.06 18.40
C THR A 228 -9.05 -2.55 18.42
N PHE A 229 -8.75 -1.53 17.61
CA PHE A 229 -7.45 -0.86 17.59
C PHE A 229 -7.07 -0.32 18.98
N ARG A 230 -7.97 0.42 19.65
CA ARG A 230 -7.70 0.97 20.99
C ARG A 230 -7.47 -0.12 22.05
N ARG A 231 -8.23 -1.22 21.99
CA ARG A 231 -8.06 -2.37 22.88
C ARG A 231 -6.68 -3.02 22.68
N LEU A 232 -6.33 -3.33 21.42
CA LEU A 232 -5.05 -3.93 21.08
C LEU A 232 -3.87 -3.00 21.37
N GLN A 233 -4.01 -1.70 21.13
CA GLN A 233 -2.97 -0.73 21.45
C GLN A 233 -2.73 -0.63 22.97
N SER A 234 -3.80 -0.73 23.78
CA SER A 234 -3.67 -0.74 25.24
C SER A 234 -2.97 -2.01 25.73
N LEU A 235 -3.33 -3.16 25.17
CA LEU A 235 -2.66 -4.43 25.44
C LEU A 235 -1.17 -4.36 25.05
N GLN A 236 -0.87 -3.90 23.84
CA GLN A 236 0.50 -3.72 23.35
C GLN A 236 1.35 -2.88 24.32
N LYS A 237 0.83 -1.73 24.78
CA LYS A 237 1.54 -0.87 25.74
C LYS A 237 1.88 -1.62 27.03
N LYS A 238 1.01 -2.51 27.50
CA LYS A 238 1.29 -3.33 28.69
C LYS A 238 2.29 -4.45 28.44
N LEU A 239 2.23 -5.09 27.28
CA LEU A 239 3.19 -6.13 26.92
C LEU A 239 4.63 -5.62 26.81
N VAL A 240 4.82 -4.34 26.42
CA VAL A 240 6.16 -3.73 26.40
C VAL A 240 6.83 -3.78 27.77
N ASP A 241 6.07 -3.54 28.86
CA ASP A 241 6.63 -3.47 30.21
C ASP A 241 6.51 -4.79 31.00
N ALA A 242 5.48 -5.60 30.70
CA ALA A 242 5.14 -6.80 31.47
C ALA A 242 5.94 -8.04 31.06
N VAL A 243 6.49 -8.06 29.85
CA VAL A 243 7.15 -9.24 29.27
C VAL A 243 8.65 -8.98 29.09
N PRO A 244 9.53 -9.95 29.43
CA PRO A 244 10.94 -9.85 29.11
C PRO A 244 11.17 -9.96 27.59
N HIS A 245 11.82 -8.94 27.00
CA HIS A 245 12.15 -8.94 25.58
C HIS A 245 13.54 -9.51 25.33
N VAL A 246 13.70 -10.22 24.20
CA VAL A 246 14.98 -10.80 23.78
C VAL A 246 16.05 -9.70 23.73
N ALA A 247 17.19 -9.98 24.38
CA ALA A 247 18.32 -9.05 24.50
C ALA A 247 17.98 -7.69 25.14
N GLY A 248 16.87 -7.58 25.88
CA GLY A 248 16.45 -6.32 26.52
C GLY A 248 16.04 -5.22 25.53
N LEU A 249 15.75 -5.58 24.28
CA LEU A 249 15.37 -4.62 23.24
C LEU A 249 13.96 -4.10 23.46
N ASN A 250 13.74 -2.80 23.26
CA ASN A 250 12.41 -2.21 23.35
C ASN A 250 11.66 -2.35 22.01
N PRO A 251 10.60 -3.17 21.93
CA PRO A 251 9.87 -3.37 20.67
C PRO A 251 9.18 -2.09 20.17
N ARG A 252 8.74 -1.19 21.06
CA ARG A 252 8.13 0.08 20.67
C ARG A 252 9.12 1.02 20.00
N SER A 253 10.35 1.10 20.54
CA SER A 253 11.42 1.90 19.94
C SER A 253 11.80 1.36 18.56
N PHE A 254 11.86 0.03 18.41
CA PHE A 254 12.14 -0.62 17.13
C PHE A 254 11.11 -0.27 16.05
N ARG A 255 9.81 -0.16 16.39
CA ARG A 255 8.74 0.17 15.43
C ARG A 255 8.64 1.65 15.05
N ARG A 256 9.43 2.52 15.67
CA ARG A 256 9.41 3.96 15.37
C ARG A 256 9.93 4.22 13.95
N PHE A 257 9.30 5.16 13.25
CA PHE A 257 9.73 5.59 11.93
C PHE A 257 11.18 6.06 11.91
N HIS A 258 11.97 5.55 10.97
CA HIS A 258 13.36 5.94 10.76
C HIS A 258 13.45 7.01 9.67
N SER A 259 14.23 8.07 9.90
CA SER A 259 14.48 9.11 8.90
C SER A 259 15.92 9.60 9.00
N TYR A 260 16.57 9.81 7.85
CA TYR A 260 17.87 10.47 7.79
C TYR A 260 17.78 11.97 8.15
N ARG A 261 16.59 12.58 8.02
CA ARG A 261 16.41 14.02 8.20
C ARG A 261 15.93 14.33 9.60
N LYS A 262 16.63 15.24 10.28
CA LYS A 262 16.30 15.72 11.64
C LYS A 262 14.90 16.37 11.76
N ALA A 263 14.26 16.71 10.63
CA ALA A 263 12.98 17.43 10.59
C ALA A 263 11.74 16.53 10.45
N HIS A 264 11.87 15.20 10.59
CA HIS A 264 10.68 14.32 10.59
C HIS A 264 9.83 14.58 11.83
N ARG A 265 8.59 15.02 11.62
CA ARG A 265 7.60 15.08 12.70
C ARG A 265 6.97 13.71 12.81
N PRO A 266 7.03 13.03 13.97
CA PRO A 266 6.45 11.71 14.13
C PRO A 266 4.97 11.74 13.71
N GLY A 267 4.60 10.83 12.81
CA GLY A 267 3.20 10.63 12.45
C GLY A 267 2.39 10.04 13.61
N PRO A 268 1.07 9.92 13.44
CA PRO A 268 0.21 9.26 14.42
C PRO A 268 0.61 7.78 14.61
N ASP A 269 0.70 7.33 15.86
CA ASP A 269 0.95 5.93 16.23
C ASP A 269 -0.35 5.12 16.05
N SER A 270 -0.64 4.78 14.80
CA SER A 270 -1.91 4.20 14.36
C SER A 270 -1.77 2.79 13.77
N ILE A 271 -0.66 2.10 14.04
CA ILE A 271 -0.44 0.70 13.66
C ILE A 271 -0.05 -0.08 14.92
N VAL A 272 -0.71 -1.21 15.14
CA VAL A 272 -0.37 -2.15 16.22
C VAL A 272 0.56 -3.25 15.70
N ASP A 273 1.53 -3.65 16.50
CA ASP A 273 2.47 -4.74 16.22
C ASP A 273 1.84 -6.08 16.59
N CYS A 274 1.29 -6.75 15.58
CA CYS A 274 0.70 -8.07 15.75
C CYS A 274 1.72 -9.11 16.26
N LYS A 275 3.02 -8.97 15.96
CA LYS A 275 4.04 -9.92 16.45
C LYS A 275 4.20 -9.84 17.96
N LEU A 276 4.14 -8.64 18.53
CA LEU A 276 4.14 -8.45 19.98
C LEU A 276 2.83 -8.93 20.61
N LEU A 277 1.69 -8.69 19.94
CA LEU A 277 0.39 -9.15 20.41
C LEU A 277 0.28 -10.69 20.43
N CYS A 278 0.81 -11.39 19.42
CA CYS A 278 0.85 -12.86 19.42
C CYS A 278 1.68 -13.42 20.58
N HIS A 279 2.62 -12.66 21.14
CA HIS A 279 3.35 -13.11 22.31
C HIS A 279 2.44 -13.26 23.54
N TYR A 280 1.41 -12.43 23.67
CA TYR A 280 0.41 -12.56 24.75
C TYR A 280 -0.29 -13.92 24.71
N GLU A 281 -0.64 -14.42 23.51
CA GLU A 281 -1.28 -15.73 23.36
C GLU A 281 -0.38 -16.89 23.80
N MET A 282 0.94 -16.68 23.78
CA MET A 282 1.93 -17.67 24.17
C MET A 282 2.28 -17.63 25.67
N LEU A 283 1.80 -16.64 26.42
CA LEU A 283 2.02 -16.56 27.87
C LEU A 283 1.18 -17.60 28.63
N PRO A 284 1.61 -18.07 29.81
CA PRO A 284 0.77 -18.83 30.72
C PRO A 284 -0.55 -18.11 31.04
N LEU A 285 -1.62 -18.87 31.27
CA LEU A 285 -2.96 -18.30 31.55
C LEU A 285 -2.96 -17.36 32.76
N GLU A 286 -2.16 -17.66 33.79
CA GLU A 286 -2.03 -16.82 34.98
C GLU A 286 -1.51 -15.41 34.64
N ASP A 287 -0.43 -15.34 33.84
CA ASP A 287 0.16 -14.09 33.38
C ASP A 287 -0.80 -13.33 32.45
N GLN A 288 -1.52 -14.04 31.58
CA GLN A 288 -2.54 -13.46 30.72
C GLN A 288 -3.63 -12.76 31.55
N LEU A 289 -4.18 -13.46 32.55
CA LEU A 289 -5.21 -12.94 33.44
C LEU A 289 -4.70 -11.77 34.29
N GLU A 290 -3.46 -11.83 34.76
CA GLU A 290 -2.85 -10.73 35.50
C GLU A 290 -2.75 -9.46 34.65
N ILE A 291 -2.29 -9.59 33.40
CA ILE A 291 -2.18 -8.47 32.46
C ILE A 291 -3.56 -7.87 32.17
N VAL A 292 -4.58 -8.71 31.92
CA VAL A 292 -5.96 -8.25 31.67
C VAL A 292 -6.55 -7.57 32.90
N THR A 293 -6.40 -8.16 34.08
CA THR A 293 -6.90 -7.58 35.33
C THR A 293 -6.28 -6.20 35.58
N ARG A 294 -4.97 -6.04 35.30
CA ARG A 294 -4.29 -4.75 35.39
C ARG A 294 -4.82 -3.74 34.37
N LEU A 295 -5.16 -4.17 33.15
CA LEU A 295 -5.80 -3.33 32.13
C LEU A 295 -7.20 -2.87 32.55
N GLU A 296 -8.05 -3.78 33.02
CA GLU A 296 -9.40 -3.46 33.49
C GLU A 296 -9.39 -2.48 34.66
N ARG A 297 -8.49 -2.67 35.64
CA ARG A 297 -8.28 -1.73 36.75
C ARG A 297 -7.80 -0.36 36.29
N LEU A 298 -7.09 -0.26 35.16
CA LEU A 298 -6.73 1.02 34.57
C LEU A 298 -7.93 1.69 33.91
N VAL A 299 -8.70 0.95 33.11
CA VAL A 299 -9.92 1.46 32.46
C VAL A 299 -10.94 1.94 33.50
N HIS A 300 -11.13 1.20 34.59
CA HIS A 300 -12.06 1.59 35.65
C HIS A 300 -11.62 2.86 36.39
N ARG A 301 -10.31 3.02 36.66
CA ARG A 301 -9.76 4.24 37.28
C ARG A 301 -9.87 5.48 36.40
N PHE A 302 -9.74 5.34 35.08
CA PHE A 302 -9.96 6.44 34.14
C PHE A 302 -11.45 6.76 33.90
N SER A 303 -12.37 5.87 34.25
CA SER A 303 -13.82 6.12 34.13
C SER A 303 -14.42 6.82 35.35
N GLN A 304 -13.63 7.02 36.42
CA GLN A 304 -14.04 7.69 37.66
C GLN A 304 -13.41 9.09 37.85
N VAL A 305 -12.73 9.61 36.83
CA VAL A 305 -12.19 10.98 36.75
C VAL A 305 -12.89 11.71 35.62
#